data_AF-A0A5A5RI99-F1
#
_entry.id   AF-A0A5A5RI99-F1
#
_cell.length_a   1.000
_cell.length_b   1.000
_cell.length_c   1.000
_cell.angle_alpha   90.00
_cell.angle_beta   90.00
_cell.angle_gamma   90.00
#
_symmetry.space_group_name_H-M   'P 1'
#
loop_
_entity.id
_entity.type
_entity.pdbx_description
1 polymer ?
#
loop_
_entity_poly.entity_id
_entity_poly.type
_entity_poly.pdbx_seq_one_letter_code
_entity_poly.pdbx_strand_id
1 'polypeptide(L)'
;MVKLTDSQIDQEIGNIVSQFQLYQYYECARAVMQWLTDNEIEGKVIELKTRYHDEDYIISDRIGNDQSITINGKHYGVEVKGRVFDNLSP
;
A
#
# COMPACT_ATOMS: atom_id res chain seq x y z
N MET A 1 -19.76 15.44 10.28
CA MET A 1 -18.56 14.60 10.14
C MET A 1 -17.38 15.50 9.88
N VAL A 2 -16.28 15.29 10.61
CA VAL A 2 -15.02 16.00 10.36
C VAL A 2 -14.37 15.31 9.17
N LYS A 3 -14.12 16.03 8.07
CA LYS A 3 -13.34 15.48 6.96
C LYS A 3 -11.89 15.37 7.42
N LEU A 4 -11.34 14.16 7.37
CA LEU A 4 -9.91 13.94 7.61
C LEU A 4 -9.09 14.68 6.55
N THR A 5 -8.01 15.32 6.99
CA THR A 5 -7.00 15.89 6.10
C THR A 5 -6.16 14.79 5.47
N ASP A 6 -5.48 15.09 4.35
CA ASP A 6 -4.62 14.12 3.68
C ASP A 6 -3.54 13.58 4.61
N SER A 7 -2.92 14.43 5.44
CA SER A 7 -1.92 13.99 6.43
C SER A 7 -2.48 13.04 7.48
N GLN A 8 -3.74 13.21 7.89
CA GLN A 8 -4.39 12.31 8.85
C GLN A 8 -4.72 10.97 8.19
N ILE A 9 -5.14 10.99 6.93
CA ILE A 9 -5.39 9.78 6.14
C ILE A 9 -4.08 9.00 5.96
N ASP A 10 -3.01 9.68 5.55
CA ASP A 10 -1.68 9.08 5.38
C ASP A 10 -1.22 8.43 6.70
N GLN A 11 -1.38 9.13 7.83
CA GLN A 11 -0.96 8.64 9.14
C GLN A 11 -1.76 7.41 9.61
N GLU A 12 -3.09 7.40 9.43
CA GLU A 12 -3.91 6.26 9.81
C GLU A 12 -3.66 5.03 8.92
N ILE A 13 -3.48 5.24 7.61
CA ILE A 13 -3.09 4.15 6.70
C ILE A 13 -1.73 3.59 7.10
N GLY A 14 -0.74 4.44 7.38
CA GLY A 14 0.58 4.01 7.86
C GLY A 14 0.50 3.18 9.15
N ASN A 15 -0.35 3.59 10.11
CA ASN A 15 -0.61 2.84 11.32
C ASN A 15 -1.17 1.44 11.02
N ILE A 16 -2.13 1.31 10.09
CA ILE A 16 -2.71 0.03 9.68
C ILE A 16 -1.64 -0.85 9.03
N VAL A 17 -0.94 -0.30 8.04
CA VAL A 17 0.08 -0.96 7.25
C VAL A 17 1.21 -1.52 8.13
N SER A 18 1.63 -0.76 9.15
CA SER A 18 2.68 -1.16 10.10
C SER A 18 2.37 -2.42 10.92
N GLN A 19 1.10 -2.86 10.97
CA GLN A 19 0.69 -4.07 11.69
C GLN A 19 0.92 -5.37 10.89
N PHE A 20 1.24 -5.27 9.60
CA PHE A 20 1.37 -6.42 8.71
C PHE A 20 2.84 -6.75 8.44
N GLN A 21 3.16 -8.04 8.47
CA GLN A 21 4.49 -8.55 8.18
C GLN A 21 4.69 -8.80 6.69
N LEU A 22 5.94 -9.12 6.33
CA LEU A 22 6.32 -9.58 4.99
C LEU A 22 5.36 -10.70 4.53
N TYR A 23 4.97 -10.68 3.25
CA TYR A 23 4.02 -11.62 2.62
C TYR A 23 2.53 -11.49 2.97
N GLN A 24 2.11 -10.58 3.87
CA GLN A 24 0.69 -10.34 4.20
C GLN A 24 0.04 -9.25 3.32
N TYR A 25 0.37 -9.23 2.02
CA TYR A 25 -0.01 -8.15 1.10
C TYR A 25 -1.52 -8.05 0.89
N TYR A 26 -2.20 -9.20 0.82
CA TYR A 26 -3.65 -9.24 0.62
C TYR A 26 -4.41 -8.81 1.87
N GLU A 27 -3.98 -9.26 3.04
CA GLU A 27 -4.55 -8.91 4.33
C GLU A 27 -4.37 -7.41 4.63
N CYS A 28 -3.18 -6.88 4.34
CA CYS A 28 -2.89 -5.46 4.46
C CYS A 28 -3.81 -4.63 3.54
N ALA A 29 -3.89 -4.97 2.25
CA ALA A 29 -4.75 -4.25 1.30
C ALA A 29 -6.23 -4.30 1.71
N ARG A 30 -6.71 -5.44 2.23
CA ARG A 30 -8.08 -5.56 2.75
C ARG A 30 -8.32 -4.69 3.97
N ALA A 31 -7.39 -4.62 4.91
CA ALA A 31 -7.53 -3.80 6.12
C ALA A 31 -7.59 -2.31 5.79
N VAL A 32 -6.72 -1.85 4.87
CA VAL A 32 -6.74 -0.47 4.39
C VAL A 32 -8.07 -0.16 3.68
N MET A 33 -8.51 -1.03 2.75
CA MET A 33 -9.78 -0.83 2.03
C MET A 33 -11.01 -0.80 2.95
N GLN A 34 -11.01 -1.61 4.02
CA GLN A 34 -12.08 -1.61 5.01
C GLN A 34 -12.13 -0.25 5.73
N TRP A 35 -10.99 0.23 6.22
CA TRP A 35 -10.92 1.52 6.90
C TRP A 35 -11.33 2.69 5.99
N LEU A 36 -10.92 2.67 4.71
CA LEU A 36 -11.33 3.69 3.73
C LEU A 36 -12.85 3.68 3.51
N THR A 37 -13.44 2.50 3.39
CA THR A 37 -14.90 2.34 3.22
C THR A 37 -15.67 2.88 4.43
N ASP A 38 -15.21 2.57 5.64
CA ASP A 38 -15.83 3.02 6.90
C ASP A 38 -15.75 4.55 7.08
N ASN A 39 -14.78 5.20 6.41
CA ASN A 39 -14.57 6.65 6.45
C ASN A 39 -15.07 7.37 5.18
N GLU A 40 -15.78 6.67 4.29
CA GLU A 40 -16.29 7.22 3.02
C GLU A 40 -15.17 7.82 2.13
N ILE A 41 -13.98 7.22 2.17
CA ILE A 41 -12.83 7.62 1.36
C ILE A 41 -12.69 6.66 0.18
N GLU A 42 -12.56 7.22 -1.02
CA GLU A 42 -12.29 6.43 -2.23
C GLU A 42 -10.87 5.88 -2.21
N GLY A 43 -10.74 4.58 -2.50
CA GLY A 43 -9.47 3.89 -2.65
C GLY A 43 -9.57 2.76 -3.65
N LYS A 44 -8.43 2.32 -4.17
CA LYS A 44 -8.36 1.25 -5.16
C LYS A 44 -7.25 0.26 -4.83
N VAL A 45 -7.59 -1.03 -4.77
CA VAL A 45 -6.58 -2.09 -4.72
C VAL A 45 -5.90 -2.16 -6.08
N ILE A 46 -4.57 -2.13 -6.07
CA ILE A 46 -3.75 -2.28 -7.26
C ILE A 46 -2.81 -3.47 -7.12
N GLU A 47 -2.64 -4.21 -8.21
CA GLU A 47 -1.60 -5.23 -8.31
C GLU A 47 -0.34 -4.55 -8.83
N LEU A 48 0.71 -4.55 -8.03
CA LEU A 48 2.04 -4.09 -8.39
C LEU A 48 2.79 -5.25 -9.07
N LYS A 49 3.39 -4.97 -10.23
CA LYS A 49 4.19 -5.90 -11.02
C LYS A 49 5.48 -5.24 -11.45
N THR A 50 6.49 -6.05 -11.70
CA THR A 50 7.76 -5.59 -12.25
C THR A 50 7.54 -4.97 -13.63
N ARG A 51 8.41 -4.04 -14.02
CA ARG A 51 8.28 -3.34 -15.30
C ARG A 51 8.62 -4.27 -16.46
N TYR A 52 9.57 -5.18 -16.23
CA TYR A 52 9.99 -6.19 -17.20
C TYR A 52 9.76 -7.61 -16.68
N HIS A 53 9.54 -8.55 -17.59
CA HIS A 53 9.21 -9.94 -17.29
C HIS A 53 10.38 -10.75 -16.70
N ASP A 54 11.60 -10.24 -16.85
CA ASP A 54 12.87 -10.80 -16.38
C ASP A 54 13.36 -10.15 -15.08
N GLU A 55 12.61 -9.22 -14.51
CA GLU A 55 12.89 -8.64 -13.20
C GLU A 55 12.29 -9.52 -12.10
N ASP A 56 13.14 -9.95 -11.17
CA ASP A 56 12.72 -10.75 -10.02
C ASP A 56 12.04 -9.90 -8.92
N TYR A 57 12.10 -8.57 -9.00
CA TYR A 57 11.67 -7.65 -7.94
C TYR A 57 10.96 -6.40 -8.47
N ILE A 58 9.94 -5.94 -7.73
CA ILE A 58 9.19 -4.71 -8.03
C ILE A 58 9.96 -3.52 -7.45
N ILE A 59 10.29 -2.55 -8.29
CA ILE A 59 10.85 -1.26 -7.91
C ILE A 59 9.72 -0.23 -7.90
N SER A 60 9.46 0.42 -6.78
CA SER A 60 8.55 1.57 -6.69
C SER A 60 9.31 2.78 -6.18
N ASP A 61 9.07 3.97 -6.74
CA ASP A 61 9.62 5.24 -6.26
C ASP A 61 9.07 5.53 -4.84
N ARG A 62 9.82 5.12 -3.82
CA ARG A 62 9.50 5.37 -2.41
C ARG A 62 10.41 6.45 -1.84
N ILE A 63 9.88 7.17 -0.84
CA ILE A 63 10.68 7.95 0.09
C ILE A 63 11.25 6.97 1.13
N GLY A 64 12.53 6.62 1.01
CA GLY A 64 13.26 5.81 1.99
C GLY A 64 13.63 4.40 1.51
N ASN A 65 14.92 4.25 1.17
CA ASN A 65 15.72 3.05 0.91
C ASN A 65 15.19 1.94 -0.02
N ASP A 66 16.06 1.61 -0.98
CA ASP A 66 15.91 0.68 -2.10
C ASP A 66 15.86 -0.81 -1.68
N GLN A 67 14.79 -1.26 -1.03
CA GLN A 67 14.61 -2.69 -0.72
C GLN A 67 13.52 -3.36 -1.57
N SER A 68 13.92 -4.43 -2.24
CA SER A 68 13.13 -5.27 -3.15
C SER A 68 11.85 -5.81 -2.49
N ILE A 69 10.71 -5.67 -3.17
CA ILE A 69 9.38 -5.92 -2.61
C ILE A 69 9.01 -7.42 -2.53
N THR A 70 9.39 -8.23 -3.51
CA THR A 70 9.15 -9.70 -3.52
C THR A 70 10.10 -10.38 -4.50
N ILE A 71 10.48 -11.64 -4.28
CA ILE A 71 11.01 -12.54 -5.32
C ILE A 71 9.80 -13.36 -5.82
N ASN A 72 9.42 -13.26 -7.10
CA ASN A 72 8.23 -13.87 -7.77
C ASN A 72 6.91 -13.05 -7.90
N GLY A 73 7.02 -11.74 -8.14
CA GLY A 73 6.22 -11.10 -9.20
C GLY A 73 4.72 -10.82 -8.98
N LYS A 74 4.17 -10.87 -7.76
CA LYS A 74 2.84 -10.32 -7.46
C LYS A 74 2.81 -9.68 -6.07
N HIS A 75 2.56 -8.38 -6.02
CA HIS A 75 2.40 -7.61 -4.80
C HIS A 75 1.14 -6.75 -4.88
N TYR A 76 0.54 -6.42 -3.74
CA TYR A 76 -0.70 -5.63 -3.70
C TYR A 76 -0.49 -4.40 -2.83
N GLY A 77 -0.92 -3.25 -3.34
CA GLY A 77 -0.99 -2.00 -2.61
C GLY A 77 -2.37 -1.37 -2.75
N VAL A 78 -2.59 -0.27 -2.02
CA VAL A 78 -3.82 0.53 -2.12
C VAL A 78 -3.45 1.93 -2.58
N GLU A 79 -4.04 2.36 -3.70
CA GLU A 79 -3.96 3.73 -4.18
C GLU A 79 -5.03 4.59 -3.48
N VAL A 80 -4.60 5.65 -2.81
CA VAL A 80 -5.46 6.64 -2.15
C VAL A 80 -4.99 8.03 -2.55
N LYS A 81 -5.86 8.81 -3.19
CA LYS A 81 -5.58 10.19 -3.63
C LYS A 81 -4.26 10.34 -4.42
N GLY A 82 -3.96 9.36 -5.28
CA GLY A 82 -2.75 9.35 -6.13
C GLY A 82 -1.47 8.91 -5.41
N ARG A 83 -1.57 8.38 -4.19
CA ARG A 83 -0.46 7.78 -3.43
C ARG A 83 -0.69 6.30 -3.24
N VAL A 84 0.37 5.50 -3.29
CA VAL A 84 0.31 4.05 -3.12
C VAL A 84 0.85 3.68 -1.74
N PHE A 85 0.07 2.89 -1.00
CA PHE A 85 0.43 2.35 0.31
C PHE A 85 0.51 0.83 0.26
N ASP A 86 1.52 0.25 0.89
CA ASP A 86 1.72 -1.20 1.01
C ASP A 86 2.50 -1.54 2.28
N ASN A 87 2.47 -2.79 2.73
CA ASN A 87 3.12 -3.30 3.96
C ASN A 87 4.65 -3.18 4.02
N LEU A 88 5.29 -2.61 2.99
CA LEU A 88 6.71 -2.33 2.98
C LEU A 88 6.99 -0.82 3.03
N SER A 89 5.97 0.03 2.89
CA SER A 89 6.02 1.50 3.06
C SER A 89 5.01 1.92 4.12
N PRO A 90 5.33 1.80 5.42
CA PRO A 90 4.53 2.40 6.48
C PRO A 90 4.48 3.92 6.37
#